data_AF-A0A1W2TM50-F1
#
_entry.id   AF-A0A1W2TM50-F1
#
_cell.length_a   1.000
_cell.length_b   1.000
_cell.length_c   1.000
_cell.angle_alpha   90.00
_cell.angle_beta   90.00
_cell.angle_gamma   90.00
#
_symmetry.space_group_name_H-M   'P 1'
#
loop_
_entity.id
_entity.type
_entity.pdbx_description
1 polymer ?
#
loop_
_entity_poly.entity_id
_entity_poly.type
_entity_poly.pdbx_seq_one_letter_code
_entity_poly.pdbx_strand_id
1 'polypeptide(L)'
;MYYNENGELSWGFKVPAGVKAIEWFKLLLLNYEDLQKHLQNCSHINDANESLRGLGMTAVQLVGEYLKVLWNHALGQIYDAKGQNIIDGMPFLVVLTVPAIWTNYARERMREAAEIAGILKPRVAGKTTLTFISEPEAAAIATIPELDNRGDLLVGDTIVVVDAGGGTVDIISYRVNKLEPLSMSECVEGEGDLCGGTFLDNEFEKLLKTTVGMVAWSKMNGSDIRKVMNNEWEHGIKQAFDGDPDYYTVELPNRVRKAPLRFST
;
A
#
# COMPACT_ATOMS: atom_id res chain seq x y z
N MET A 1 -2.56 -6.44 -8.65
CA MET A 1 -3.11 -7.80 -8.90
C MET A 1 -3.18 -8.07 -10.39
N TYR A 2 -3.40 -9.29 -10.85
CA TYR A 2 -3.35 -9.66 -12.27
C TYR A 2 -4.33 -10.80 -12.56
N TYR A 3 -5.05 -10.72 -13.67
CA TYR A 3 -5.87 -11.81 -14.20
C TYR A 3 -5.14 -12.47 -15.35
N ASN A 4 -4.99 -13.80 -15.30
CA ASN A 4 -4.45 -14.55 -16.44
C ASN A 4 -5.50 -14.72 -17.55
N GLU A 5 -5.11 -15.34 -18.66
CA GLU A 5 -5.99 -15.59 -19.82
C GLU A 5 -7.23 -16.43 -19.48
N ASN A 6 -7.17 -17.23 -18.41
CA ASN A 6 -8.28 -18.04 -17.91
C ASN A 6 -9.19 -17.28 -16.93
N GLY A 7 -8.89 -16.00 -16.64
CA GLY A 7 -9.61 -15.20 -15.65
C GLY A 7 -9.24 -15.51 -14.20
N GLU A 8 -8.15 -16.26 -13.94
CA GLU A 8 -7.70 -16.56 -12.58
C GLU A 8 -6.90 -15.38 -12.00
N LEU A 9 -7.23 -15.01 -10.76
CA LEU A 9 -6.63 -13.88 -10.06
C LEU A 9 -5.33 -14.26 -9.33
N SER A 10 -4.25 -13.57 -9.67
CA SER A 10 -3.00 -13.53 -8.91
C SER A 10 -2.83 -12.18 -8.23
N TRP A 11 -2.31 -12.15 -7.00
CA TRP A 11 -2.18 -10.92 -6.21
C TRP A 11 -0.93 -10.95 -5.33
N GLY A 12 -0.49 -9.77 -4.90
CA GLY A 12 0.76 -9.60 -4.15
C GLY A 12 1.95 -10.28 -4.84
N PHE A 13 2.79 -10.96 -4.07
CA PHE A 13 3.97 -11.68 -4.56
C PHE A 13 3.67 -12.85 -5.53
N LYS A 14 2.41 -13.27 -5.65
CA LYS A 14 2.00 -14.35 -6.57
C LYS A 14 1.83 -13.86 -8.01
N VAL A 15 1.86 -12.55 -8.25
CA VAL A 15 1.80 -12.01 -9.62
C VAL A 15 3.04 -12.45 -10.41
N PRO A 16 2.90 -13.09 -11.59
CA PRO A 16 4.04 -13.56 -12.39
C PRO A 16 5.04 -12.47 -12.76
N ALA A 17 6.29 -12.82 -13.03
CA ALA A 17 7.31 -11.88 -13.49
C ALA A 17 7.06 -11.44 -14.93
N GLY A 18 7.23 -10.15 -15.21
CA GLY A 18 7.11 -9.58 -16.55
C GLY A 18 5.68 -9.31 -17.05
N VAL A 19 4.65 -9.57 -16.24
CA VAL A 19 3.26 -9.17 -16.57
C VAL A 19 2.97 -7.77 -16.02
N LYS A 20 2.12 -7.01 -16.71
CA LYS A 20 1.61 -5.72 -16.22
C LYS A 20 0.52 -5.99 -15.17
N ALA A 21 0.82 -5.70 -13.91
CA ALA A 21 -0.16 -5.78 -12.85
C ALA A 21 -1.13 -4.59 -12.92
N ILE A 22 -2.36 -4.81 -12.47
CA ILE A 22 -3.32 -3.76 -12.17
C ILE A 22 -2.97 -3.22 -10.78
N GLU A 23 -2.62 -1.94 -10.75
CA GLU A 23 -2.13 -1.21 -9.59
C GLU A 23 -2.90 0.10 -9.46
N TRP A 24 -2.70 0.84 -8.35
CA TRP A 24 -3.28 2.18 -8.14
C TRP A 24 -4.82 2.27 -8.14
N PHE A 25 -5.52 1.13 -8.26
CA PHE A 25 -6.96 1.08 -8.40
C PHE A 25 -7.74 1.46 -7.12
N LYS A 26 -7.11 1.48 -5.93
CA LYS A 26 -7.74 1.99 -4.68
C LYS A 26 -8.14 3.47 -4.83
N LEU A 27 -7.34 4.26 -5.54
CA LEU A 27 -7.62 5.68 -5.77
C LEU A 27 -8.83 5.90 -6.70
N LEU A 28 -9.22 4.89 -7.48
CA LEU A 28 -10.41 4.96 -8.35
C LEU A 28 -11.73 4.85 -7.57
N LEU A 29 -11.68 4.67 -6.24
CA LEU A 29 -12.86 4.84 -5.39
C LEU A 29 -13.25 6.33 -5.24
N LEU A 30 -12.35 7.26 -5.52
CA LEU A 30 -12.66 8.69 -5.58
C LEU A 30 -13.30 9.05 -6.93
N ASN A 31 -14.15 10.07 -6.93
CA ASN A 31 -14.54 10.74 -8.16
C ASN A 31 -13.33 11.46 -8.75
N TYR A 32 -13.30 11.60 -10.06
CA TYR A 32 -12.18 12.21 -10.76
C TYR A 32 -11.91 13.65 -10.30
N GLU A 33 -12.97 14.40 -9.99
CA GLU A 33 -12.90 15.79 -9.54
C GLU A 33 -12.29 15.94 -8.14
N ASP A 34 -12.44 14.91 -7.31
CA ASP A 34 -11.93 14.88 -5.93
C ASP A 34 -10.53 14.24 -5.83
N LEU A 35 -9.99 13.73 -6.94
CA LEU A 35 -8.57 13.40 -7.02
C LEU A 35 -7.77 14.71 -6.96
N GLN A 36 -6.68 14.71 -6.19
CA GLN A 36 -5.72 15.81 -6.18
C GLN A 36 -5.25 16.11 -7.62
N LYS A 37 -5.03 17.38 -7.95
CA LYS A 37 -4.86 17.82 -9.35
C LYS A 37 -3.69 17.15 -10.07
N HIS A 38 -2.61 16.80 -9.38
CA HIS A 38 -1.48 16.08 -9.97
C HIS A 38 -1.75 14.59 -10.20
N LEU A 39 -2.76 14.01 -9.53
CA LEU A 39 -3.27 12.65 -9.79
C LEU A 39 -4.12 12.61 -11.05
N GLN A 40 -4.82 13.70 -11.33
CA GLN A 40 -5.70 13.81 -12.49
C GLN A 40 -4.86 13.64 -13.77
N ASN A 41 -5.20 12.63 -14.57
CA ASN A 41 -4.50 12.24 -15.80
C ASN A 41 -3.09 11.65 -15.62
N CYS A 42 -2.66 11.30 -14.40
CA CYS A 42 -1.40 10.58 -14.27
C CYS A 42 -1.50 9.19 -14.94
N SER A 43 -0.38 8.70 -15.48
CA SER A 43 -0.35 7.44 -16.23
C SER A 43 -0.89 6.26 -15.42
N HIS A 44 -0.64 6.23 -14.12
CA HIS A 44 -1.12 5.19 -13.22
C HIS A 44 -2.65 5.12 -13.14
N ILE A 45 -3.31 6.28 -13.00
CA ILE A 45 -4.78 6.37 -12.96
C ILE A 45 -5.38 6.01 -14.32
N ASN A 46 -4.75 6.43 -15.41
CA ASN A 46 -5.20 6.10 -16.77
C ASN A 46 -5.10 4.59 -17.04
N ASP A 47 -3.98 3.97 -16.69
CA ASP A 47 -3.73 2.53 -16.83
C ASP A 47 -4.72 1.70 -15.99
N ALA A 48 -4.99 2.13 -14.75
CA ALA A 48 -5.95 1.47 -13.87
C ALA A 48 -7.38 1.58 -14.44
N ASN A 49 -7.77 2.74 -14.97
CA ASN A 49 -9.06 2.92 -15.65
C ASN A 49 -9.18 2.10 -16.93
N GLU A 50 -8.11 1.97 -17.73
CA GLU A 50 -8.09 1.10 -18.90
C GLU A 50 -8.27 -0.37 -18.50
N SER A 51 -7.61 -0.79 -17.43
CA SER A 51 -7.76 -2.14 -16.87
C SER A 51 -9.20 -2.43 -16.45
N LEU A 52 -9.86 -1.47 -15.78
CA LEU A 52 -11.29 -1.59 -15.41
C LEU A 52 -12.19 -1.77 -16.65
N ARG A 53 -11.97 -0.96 -17.70
CA ARG A 53 -12.72 -1.08 -18.96
C ARG A 53 -12.50 -2.43 -19.62
N GLY A 54 -11.26 -2.90 -19.67
CA GLY A 54 -10.91 -4.21 -20.24
C GLY A 54 -11.55 -5.38 -19.50
N LEU A 55 -11.71 -5.27 -18.17
CA LEU A 55 -12.36 -6.28 -17.34
C LEU A 55 -13.90 -6.15 -17.28
N GLY A 56 -14.46 -5.03 -17.75
CA GLY A 56 -15.89 -4.73 -17.58
C GLY A 56 -16.30 -4.58 -16.12
N MET A 57 -15.38 -4.11 -15.26
CA MET A 57 -15.60 -3.96 -13.82
C MET A 57 -15.64 -2.49 -13.39
N THR A 58 -16.35 -2.21 -12.32
CA THR A 58 -16.24 -0.93 -11.59
C THR A 58 -15.04 -0.94 -10.63
N ALA A 59 -14.59 0.24 -10.20
CA ALA A 59 -13.53 0.34 -9.19
C ALA A 59 -13.90 -0.38 -7.88
N VAL A 60 -15.17 -0.26 -7.44
CA VAL A 60 -15.70 -0.94 -6.25
C VAL A 60 -15.60 -2.45 -6.39
N GLN A 61 -15.97 -3.00 -7.55
CA GLN A 61 -15.87 -4.44 -7.82
C GLN A 61 -14.42 -4.92 -7.81
N LEU A 62 -13.52 -4.18 -8.44
CA LEU A 62 -12.10 -4.54 -8.50
C LEU A 62 -11.44 -4.51 -7.12
N VAL A 63 -11.71 -3.45 -6.33
CA VAL A 63 -11.26 -3.37 -4.92
C VAL A 63 -11.87 -4.50 -4.11
N GLY A 64 -13.15 -4.83 -4.32
CA GLY A 64 -13.82 -5.94 -3.65
C GLY A 64 -13.18 -7.30 -3.94
N GLU A 65 -12.83 -7.59 -5.20
CA GLU A 65 -12.12 -8.82 -5.57
C GLU A 65 -10.70 -8.87 -4.95
N TYR A 66 -10.00 -7.75 -4.87
CA TYR A 66 -8.73 -7.68 -4.13
C TYR A 66 -8.89 -7.92 -2.63
N LEU A 67 -9.87 -7.25 -2.00
CA LEU A 67 -10.16 -7.43 -0.58
C LEU A 67 -10.61 -8.86 -0.27
N LYS A 68 -11.32 -9.53 -1.18
CA LYS A 68 -11.75 -10.92 -1.04
C LYS A 68 -10.56 -11.87 -0.88
N VAL A 69 -9.57 -11.76 -1.76
CA VAL A 69 -8.39 -12.63 -1.70
C VAL A 69 -7.52 -12.32 -0.50
N LEU A 70 -7.43 -11.04 -0.10
CA LEU A 70 -6.74 -10.63 1.13
C LEU A 70 -7.45 -11.17 2.38
N TRP A 71 -8.78 -11.01 2.45
CA TRP A 71 -9.62 -11.46 3.55
C TRP A 71 -9.56 -12.97 3.73
N ASN A 72 -9.71 -13.74 2.64
CA ASN A 72 -9.64 -15.19 2.69
C ASN A 72 -8.25 -15.68 3.12
N HIS A 73 -7.19 -15.00 2.68
CA HIS A 73 -5.83 -15.32 3.10
C HIS A 73 -5.63 -15.04 4.59
N ALA A 74 -6.00 -13.84 5.05
CA ALA A 74 -5.89 -13.45 6.46
C ALA A 74 -6.68 -14.39 7.37
N LEU A 75 -7.94 -14.71 7.02
CA LEU A 75 -8.74 -15.67 7.76
C LEU A 75 -8.14 -17.07 7.76
N GLY A 76 -7.61 -17.53 6.63
CA GLY A 76 -6.89 -18.81 6.55
C GLY A 76 -5.75 -18.87 7.56
N GLN A 77 -4.89 -17.84 7.59
CA GLN A 77 -3.79 -17.76 8.56
C GLN A 77 -4.26 -17.72 10.01
N ILE A 78 -5.37 -17.02 10.29
CA ILE A 78 -5.95 -16.96 11.65
C ILE A 78 -6.52 -18.34 12.04
N TYR A 79 -7.22 -19.02 11.14
CA TYR A 79 -7.73 -20.37 11.37
C TYR A 79 -6.60 -21.37 11.61
N ASP A 80 -5.52 -21.31 10.83
CA ASP A 80 -4.34 -22.16 10.99
C ASP A 80 -3.68 -21.93 12.36
N ALA A 81 -3.62 -20.68 12.82
CA ALA A 81 -2.97 -20.31 14.08
C ALA A 81 -3.83 -20.56 15.34
N LYS A 82 -5.16 -20.45 15.24
CA LYS A 82 -6.07 -20.45 16.41
C LYS A 82 -7.08 -21.60 16.41
N GLY A 83 -7.29 -22.28 15.29
CA GLY A 83 -8.27 -23.33 15.12
C GLY A 83 -9.63 -22.81 14.68
N GLN A 84 -10.21 -23.45 13.66
CA GLN A 84 -11.45 -23.03 13.01
C GLN A 84 -12.64 -22.93 13.97
N ASN A 85 -12.86 -23.95 14.80
CA ASN A 85 -14.00 -23.98 15.73
C ASN A 85 -14.01 -22.80 16.72
N ILE A 86 -12.83 -22.32 17.14
CA ILE A 86 -12.72 -21.18 18.05
C ILE A 86 -13.15 -19.91 17.33
N ILE A 87 -12.59 -19.67 16.15
CA ILE A 87 -12.82 -18.45 15.38
C ILE A 87 -14.26 -18.37 14.84
N ASP A 88 -14.85 -19.49 14.43
CA ASP A 88 -16.25 -19.54 13.99
C ASP A 88 -17.24 -19.25 15.14
N GLY A 89 -16.81 -19.45 16.39
CA GLY A 89 -17.54 -19.14 17.61
C GLY A 89 -17.40 -17.69 18.12
N MET A 90 -16.66 -16.81 17.42
CA MET A 90 -16.44 -15.42 17.84
C MET A 90 -17.04 -14.40 16.87
N PRO A 91 -17.71 -13.33 17.37
CA PRO A 91 -18.12 -12.21 16.53
C PRO A 91 -16.89 -11.45 16.07
N PHE A 92 -16.97 -10.87 14.87
CA PHE A 92 -15.85 -10.10 14.30
C PHE A 92 -16.10 -8.60 14.42
N LEU A 93 -15.07 -7.88 14.87
CA LEU A 93 -14.90 -6.46 14.63
C LEU A 93 -13.80 -6.30 13.58
N VAL A 94 -14.16 -5.74 12.43
CA VAL A 94 -13.22 -5.42 11.36
C VAL A 94 -13.05 -3.91 11.31
N VAL A 95 -11.80 -3.46 11.35
CA VAL A 95 -11.42 -2.06 11.21
C VAL A 95 -10.63 -1.92 9.91
N LEU A 96 -11.14 -1.13 8.97
CA LEU A 96 -10.42 -0.81 7.72
C LEU A 96 -9.83 0.59 7.83
N THR A 97 -8.56 0.73 7.45
CA THR A 97 -7.91 2.04 7.34
C THR A 97 -8.26 2.69 6.01
N VAL A 98 -8.49 4.01 6.03
CA VAL A 98 -8.73 4.84 4.83
C VAL A 98 -7.95 6.14 4.94
N PRO A 99 -7.54 6.78 3.83
CA PRO A 99 -6.90 8.09 3.90
C PRO A 99 -7.79 9.12 4.60
N ALA A 100 -7.20 10.02 5.41
CA ALA A 100 -7.94 11.02 6.17
C ALA A 100 -8.76 11.96 5.26
N ILE A 101 -8.19 12.32 4.11
CA ILE A 101 -8.81 13.21 3.10
C ILE A 101 -9.97 12.55 2.31
N TRP A 102 -10.28 11.27 2.56
CA TRP A 102 -11.37 10.61 1.85
C TRP A 102 -12.74 11.09 2.29
N THR A 103 -13.52 11.49 1.28
CA THR A 103 -14.93 11.88 1.38
C THR A 103 -15.82 10.74 1.87
N ASN A 104 -17.02 11.07 2.37
CA ASN A 104 -17.98 10.08 2.85
C ASN A 104 -18.39 9.07 1.77
N TYR A 105 -18.53 9.49 0.51
CA TYR A 105 -18.90 8.56 -0.56
C TYR A 105 -17.76 7.57 -0.87
N ALA A 106 -16.49 7.97 -0.73
CA ALA A 106 -15.35 7.08 -0.95
C ALA A 106 -15.27 6.00 0.14
N ARG A 107 -15.60 6.37 1.39
CA ARG A 107 -15.75 5.42 2.51
C ARG A 107 -16.92 4.46 2.27
N GLU A 108 -18.04 4.95 1.73
CA GLU A 108 -19.16 4.07 1.38
C GLU A 108 -18.82 3.10 0.25
N ARG A 109 -18.12 3.56 -0.79
CA ARG A 109 -17.59 2.69 -1.86
C ARG A 109 -16.62 1.63 -1.32
N MET A 110 -15.81 1.97 -0.31
CA MET A 110 -14.96 0.99 0.39
C MET A 110 -15.79 -0.01 1.21
N ARG A 111 -16.89 0.42 1.83
CA ARG A 111 -17.84 -0.47 2.51
C ARG A 111 -18.48 -1.44 1.51
N GLU A 112 -18.96 -0.95 0.37
CA GLU A 112 -19.50 -1.79 -0.71
C GLU A 112 -18.45 -2.82 -1.19
N ALA A 113 -17.19 -2.40 -1.36
CA ALA A 113 -16.11 -3.31 -1.72
C ALA A 113 -15.87 -4.38 -0.64
N ALA A 114 -15.95 -4.03 0.65
CA ALA A 114 -15.85 -4.98 1.76
C ALA A 114 -17.03 -5.97 1.79
N GLU A 115 -18.23 -5.56 1.38
CA GLU A 115 -19.39 -6.43 1.22
C GLU A 115 -19.18 -7.43 0.07
N ILE A 116 -18.72 -6.95 -1.10
CA ILE A 116 -18.36 -7.80 -2.25
C ILE A 116 -17.29 -8.82 -1.85
N ALA A 117 -16.31 -8.40 -1.05
CA ALA A 117 -15.25 -9.26 -0.52
C ALA A 117 -15.75 -10.36 0.42
N GLY A 118 -16.99 -10.23 0.92
CA GLY A 118 -17.60 -11.16 1.85
C GLY A 118 -17.16 -10.97 3.30
N ILE A 119 -16.55 -9.83 3.64
CA ILE A 119 -16.13 -9.49 5.02
C ILE A 119 -17.35 -9.42 5.95
N LEU A 120 -18.46 -8.89 5.42
CA LEU A 120 -19.72 -8.70 6.14
C LEU A 120 -20.72 -9.88 5.98
N LYS A 121 -20.28 -11.03 5.45
CA LYS A 121 -21.15 -12.21 5.36
C LYS A 121 -21.62 -12.64 6.76
N PRO A 122 -22.88 -13.09 6.91
CA PRO A 122 -23.37 -13.63 8.17
C PRO A 122 -22.48 -14.73 8.71
N ARG A 123 -22.17 -14.69 10.00
CA ARG A 123 -21.41 -15.71 10.72
C ARG A 123 -22.26 -16.32 11.83
N VAL A 124 -21.92 -17.55 12.22
CA VAL A 124 -22.63 -18.28 13.29
C VAL A 124 -22.57 -17.52 14.61
N ALA A 125 -21.43 -16.94 14.94
CA ALA A 125 -21.21 -16.17 16.16
C ALA A 125 -21.80 -14.76 16.16
N GLY A 126 -22.55 -14.38 15.13
CA GLY A 126 -23.22 -13.08 15.02
C GLY A 126 -22.73 -12.24 13.85
N LYS A 127 -23.29 -11.03 13.75
CA LYS A 127 -22.98 -10.09 12.68
C LYS A 127 -21.57 -9.51 12.86
N THR A 128 -20.79 -9.50 11.79
CA THR A 128 -19.54 -8.74 11.72
C THR A 128 -19.83 -7.25 11.78
N THR A 129 -19.16 -6.53 12.67
CA THR A 129 -19.17 -5.06 12.69
C THR A 129 -18.00 -4.55 11.87
N LEU A 130 -18.27 -3.65 10.92
CA LEU A 130 -17.25 -2.95 10.15
C LEU A 130 -17.23 -1.47 10.51
N THR A 131 -16.07 -1.00 10.98
CA THR A 131 -15.77 0.41 11.19
C THR A 131 -14.56 0.84 10.38
N PHE A 132 -14.41 2.15 10.22
CA PHE A 132 -13.25 2.76 9.60
C PHE A 132 -12.45 3.54 10.63
N ILE A 133 -11.15 3.65 10.39
CA ILE A 133 -10.23 4.56 11.05
C ILE A 133 -9.41 5.25 9.96
N SER A 134 -8.98 6.50 10.17
CA SER A 134 -8.03 7.06 9.21
C SER A 134 -6.66 6.40 9.33
N GLU A 135 -5.94 6.28 8.23
CA GLU A 135 -4.55 5.79 8.19
C GLU A 135 -3.65 6.52 9.19
N PRO A 136 -3.62 7.87 9.25
CA PRO A 136 -2.79 8.56 10.22
C PRO A 136 -3.27 8.44 11.67
N GLU A 137 -4.57 8.32 11.96
CA GLU A 137 -5.03 7.99 13.32
C GLU A 137 -4.57 6.59 13.74
N ALA A 138 -4.64 5.61 12.83
CA ALA A 138 -4.17 4.27 13.11
C ALA A 138 -2.66 4.26 13.40
N ALA A 139 -1.87 5.02 12.63
CA ALA A 139 -0.43 5.20 12.86
C ALA A 139 -0.15 5.89 14.21
N ALA A 140 -0.91 6.93 14.56
CA ALA A 140 -0.78 7.60 15.85
C ALA A 140 -1.10 6.63 17.01
N ILE A 141 -2.21 5.90 16.96
CA ILE A 141 -2.58 4.93 18.01
C ILE A 141 -1.55 3.82 18.15
N ALA A 142 -0.94 3.37 17.05
CA ALA A 142 0.09 2.33 17.09
C ALA A 142 1.40 2.81 17.75
N THR A 143 1.70 4.11 17.67
CA THR A 143 2.97 4.68 18.17
C THR A 143 2.85 5.32 19.55
N ILE A 144 1.66 5.79 19.93
CA ILE A 144 1.43 6.48 21.20
C ILE A 144 1.79 5.65 22.45
N PRO A 145 1.56 4.33 22.54
CA PRO A 145 2.01 3.56 23.70
C PRO A 145 3.52 3.64 23.93
N GLU A 146 4.32 3.81 22.88
CA GLU A 146 5.77 3.99 23.02
C GLU A 146 6.13 5.39 23.52
N LEU A 147 5.32 6.41 23.22
CA LEU A 147 5.46 7.78 23.73
C LEU A 147 4.97 7.88 25.18
N ASP A 148 3.80 7.33 25.49
CA ASP A 148 3.25 7.34 26.85
C ASP A 148 4.18 6.64 27.86
N ASN A 149 4.82 5.53 27.46
CA ASN A 149 5.84 4.86 28.27
C ASN A 149 7.11 5.70 28.50
N ARG A 150 7.39 6.71 27.66
CA ARG A 150 8.48 7.68 27.87
C ARG A 150 8.07 8.82 28.81
N GLY A 151 6.76 9.00 29.06
CA GLY A 151 6.21 10.07 29.88
C GLY A 151 6.32 11.46 29.24
N ASP A 152 6.52 11.52 27.92
CA ASP A 152 6.77 12.75 27.17
C ASP A 152 5.51 13.35 26.52
N LEU A 153 4.40 12.61 26.48
CA LEU A 153 3.15 13.07 25.87
C LEU A 153 2.24 13.76 26.88
N LEU A 154 1.92 15.04 26.65
CA LEU A 154 1.06 15.85 27.50
C LEU A 154 -0.21 16.30 26.77
N VAL A 155 -1.26 16.57 27.55
CA VAL A 155 -2.45 17.23 27.03
C VAL A 155 -2.07 18.62 26.52
N GLY A 156 -2.46 18.92 25.28
CA GLY A 156 -2.12 20.15 24.58
C GLY A 156 -0.95 20.01 23.60
N ASP A 157 -0.21 18.90 23.65
CA ASP A 157 0.85 18.63 22.68
C ASP A 157 0.28 18.46 21.27
N THR A 158 1.13 18.74 20.29
CA THR A 158 0.81 18.54 18.87
C THR A 158 1.75 17.51 18.29
N ILE A 159 1.16 16.44 17.76
CA ILE A 159 1.84 15.36 17.06
C ILE A 159 1.67 15.61 15.57
N VAL A 160 2.76 15.45 14.81
CA VAL A 160 2.70 15.40 13.35
C VAL A 160 2.92 13.96 12.93
N VAL A 161 1.97 13.41 12.17
CA VAL A 161 2.08 12.09 11.55
C VAL A 161 2.50 12.30 10.11
N VAL A 162 3.58 11.64 9.71
CA VAL A 162 4.06 11.57 8.32
C VAL A 162 3.94 10.12 7.88
N ASP A 163 2.88 9.82 7.14
CA ASP A 163 2.66 8.50 6.55
C ASP A 163 3.29 8.47 5.15
N ALA A 164 4.56 8.07 5.09
CA ALA A 164 5.31 7.95 3.84
C ALA A 164 5.18 6.54 3.25
N GLY A 165 4.02 6.28 2.62
CA GLY A 165 3.69 5.01 2.01
C GLY A 165 4.41 4.73 0.68
N GLY A 166 3.97 3.67 0.00
CA GLY A 166 4.50 3.29 -1.32
C GLY A 166 4.03 4.24 -2.44
N GLY A 167 2.74 4.57 -2.45
CA GLY A 167 2.14 5.42 -3.49
C GLY A 167 2.03 6.88 -3.09
N THR A 168 1.56 7.15 -1.86
CA THR A 168 1.33 8.49 -1.34
C THR A 168 2.24 8.77 -0.15
N VAL A 169 2.51 10.05 0.08
CA VAL A 169 2.97 10.54 1.38
C VAL A 169 1.88 11.46 1.90
N ASP A 170 1.37 11.20 3.09
CA ASP A 170 0.31 11.97 3.74
C ASP A 170 0.84 12.57 5.06
N ILE A 171 0.60 13.86 5.27
CA ILE A 171 1.04 14.61 6.44
C ILE A 171 -0.18 15.21 7.14
N ILE A 172 -0.29 14.97 8.44
CA ILE A 172 -1.37 15.52 9.25
C ILE A 172 -0.89 15.84 10.66
N SER A 173 -1.56 16.78 11.32
CA SER A 173 -1.24 17.18 12.69
C SER A 173 -2.42 17.01 13.63
N TYR A 174 -2.17 16.41 14.79
CA TYR A 174 -3.15 16.15 15.82
C TYR A 174 -2.77 16.86 17.12
N ARG A 175 -3.75 17.47 17.78
CA ARG A 175 -3.62 17.99 19.14
C ARG A 175 -4.15 16.96 20.12
N VAL A 176 -3.37 16.66 21.16
CA VAL A 176 -3.78 15.78 22.25
C VAL A 176 -4.76 16.51 23.15
N ASN A 177 -5.99 16.02 23.22
CA ASN A 177 -7.05 16.58 24.05
C ASN A 177 -7.13 15.87 25.41
N LYS A 178 -6.90 14.56 25.43
CA LYS A 178 -6.89 13.70 26.64
C LYS A 178 -5.94 12.53 26.43
N LEU A 179 -5.32 12.05 27.50
CA LEU A 179 -4.47 10.85 27.51
C LEU A 179 -5.26 9.58 27.84
N GLU A 180 -6.28 9.68 28.71
CA GLU A 180 -7.11 8.54 29.10
C GLU A 180 -8.62 8.87 29.12
N PRO A 181 -9.44 8.25 28.25
CA PRO A 181 -9.02 7.56 27.03
C PRO A 181 -8.33 8.57 26.09
N LEU A 182 -7.36 8.09 25.31
CA LEU A 182 -6.66 8.91 24.33
C LEU A 182 -7.68 9.57 23.40
N SER A 183 -7.61 10.89 23.31
CA SER A 183 -8.46 11.68 22.43
C SER A 183 -7.63 12.75 21.76
N MET A 184 -7.76 12.85 20.45
CA MET A 184 -7.03 13.81 19.62
C MET A 184 -7.99 14.50 18.67
N SER A 185 -7.61 15.68 18.20
CA SER A 185 -8.33 16.40 17.14
C SER A 185 -7.33 16.95 16.13
N GLU A 186 -7.69 16.90 14.85
CA GLU A 186 -6.89 17.51 13.79
C GLU A 186 -6.66 19.00 14.08
N CYS A 187 -5.42 19.47 13.94
CA CYS A 187 -5.10 20.88 14.07
C CYS A 187 -5.48 21.66 12.81
N VAL A 188 -5.21 21.05 11.66
CA VAL A 188 -5.53 21.53 10.31
C VAL A 188 -5.84 20.32 9.43
N GLU A 189 -6.49 20.56 8.29
CA GLU A 189 -6.70 19.54 7.26
C GLU A 189 -5.34 18.98 6.79
N GLY A 190 -5.25 17.66 6.68
CA GLY A 190 -4.05 16.98 6.19
C GLY A 190 -3.78 17.23 4.71
N GLU A 191 -2.53 17.05 4.30
CA GLU A 191 -2.09 17.18 2.92
C GLU A 191 -1.37 15.90 2.47
N GLY A 192 -1.42 15.57 1.19
CA GLY A 192 -0.70 14.41 0.67
C GLY A 192 -0.31 14.55 -0.80
N ASP A 193 0.67 13.78 -1.25
CA ASP A 193 1.21 13.83 -2.62
C ASP A 193 1.65 12.44 -3.12
N LEU A 194 1.82 12.28 -4.44
CA LEU A 194 2.39 11.08 -5.08
C LEU A 194 3.91 11.11 -5.08
N CYS A 195 4.48 10.94 -3.89
CA CYS A 195 5.92 10.93 -3.73
C CYS A 195 6.37 9.78 -2.84
N GLY A 196 5.55 8.72 -2.76
CA GLY A 196 5.87 7.52 -2.00
C GLY A 196 7.02 6.69 -2.59
N GLY A 197 7.39 5.62 -1.89
CA GLY A 197 8.54 4.78 -2.22
C GLY A 197 8.55 4.19 -3.64
N THR A 198 7.39 3.97 -4.27
CA THR A 198 7.30 3.44 -5.64
C THR A 198 7.90 4.40 -6.68
N PHE A 199 7.92 5.71 -6.41
CA PHE A 199 8.60 6.67 -7.28
C PHE A 199 10.12 6.49 -7.23
N LEU A 200 10.66 6.22 -6.04
CA LEU A 200 12.07 5.92 -5.86
C LEU A 200 12.44 4.61 -6.60
N ASP A 201 11.58 3.60 -6.52
CA ASP A 201 11.76 2.31 -7.22
C ASP A 201 11.85 2.52 -8.74
N ASN A 202 10.94 3.33 -9.29
CA ASN A 202 10.91 3.65 -10.72
C ASN A 202 12.16 4.43 -11.17
N GLU A 203 12.60 5.41 -10.38
CA GLU A 203 13.82 6.17 -10.71
C GLU A 203 15.09 5.33 -10.60
N PHE A 204 15.15 4.42 -9.63
CA PHE A 204 16.25 3.48 -9.53
C PHE A 204 16.32 2.52 -10.74
N GLU A 205 15.18 1.97 -11.18
CA GLU A 205 15.16 1.14 -12.39
C GLU A 205 15.60 1.93 -13.64
N LYS A 206 15.13 3.17 -13.80
CA LYS A 206 15.58 4.06 -14.88
C LYS A 206 17.07 4.36 -14.82
N LEU A 207 17.61 4.58 -13.61
CA LEU A 207 19.04 4.79 -13.38
C LEU A 207 19.84 3.56 -13.80
N LEU A 208 19.41 2.35 -13.42
CA LEU A 208 20.04 1.09 -13.84
C LEU A 208 20.04 0.96 -15.37
N LYS A 209 18.88 1.16 -16.00
CA LYS A 209 18.71 1.09 -17.46
C LYS A 209 19.63 2.07 -18.20
N THR A 210 19.73 3.30 -17.69
CA THR A 210 20.58 4.34 -18.27
C THR A 210 22.07 4.01 -18.10
N THR A 211 22.46 3.56 -16.90
CA THR A 211 23.86 3.24 -16.55
C THR A 211 24.39 2.03 -17.32
N VAL A 212 23.55 1.01 -17.51
CA VAL A 212 23.91 -0.22 -18.25
C VAL A 212 23.86 -0.01 -19.77
N GLY A 213 23.00 0.90 -20.23
CA GLY A 213 22.74 1.14 -21.64
C GLY A 213 21.75 0.16 -22.26
N MET A 214 21.00 0.63 -23.27
CA MET A 214 19.85 -0.09 -23.84
C MET A 214 20.17 -1.50 -24.37
N VAL A 215 21.34 -1.69 -25.00
CA VAL A 215 21.74 -2.98 -25.61
C VAL A 215 22.02 -4.05 -24.57
N ALA A 216 22.58 -3.67 -23.42
CA ALA A 216 22.81 -4.61 -22.33
C ALA A 216 21.53 -4.81 -21.50
N TRP A 217 20.74 -3.74 -21.30
CA TRP A 217 19.44 -3.82 -20.62
C TRP A 217 18.46 -4.76 -21.34
N SER A 218 18.45 -4.79 -22.68
CA SER A 218 17.56 -5.70 -23.45
C SER A 218 17.83 -7.19 -23.23
N LYS A 219 18.95 -7.55 -22.57
CA LYS A 219 19.28 -8.92 -22.16
C LYS A 219 18.71 -9.29 -20.77
N MET A 220 18.14 -8.33 -20.05
CA MET A 220 17.36 -8.55 -18.84
C MET A 220 15.95 -9.00 -19.21
N ASN A 221 15.48 -10.09 -18.60
CA ASN A 221 14.06 -10.44 -18.62
C ASN A 221 13.36 -9.90 -17.36
N GLY A 222 12.03 -9.96 -17.32
CA GLY A 222 11.25 -9.45 -16.20
C GLY A 222 11.57 -10.11 -14.85
N SER A 223 12.04 -11.37 -14.85
CA SER A 223 12.48 -12.05 -13.64
C SER A 223 13.83 -11.52 -13.14
N ASP A 224 14.75 -11.17 -14.05
CA ASP A 224 16.03 -10.58 -13.67
C ASP A 224 15.83 -9.20 -13.03
N ILE A 225 15.01 -8.36 -13.67
CA ILE A 225 14.69 -7.02 -13.17
C ILE A 225 14.05 -7.13 -11.80
N ARG A 226 13.03 -7.99 -11.65
CA ARG A 226 12.38 -8.23 -10.36
C ARG A 226 13.37 -8.69 -9.29
N LYS A 227 14.30 -9.59 -9.62
CA LYS A 227 15.29 -10.08 -8.67
C LYS A 227 16.23 -8.96 -8.21
N VAL A 228 16.71 -8.12 -9.13
CA VAL A 228 17.57 -6.97 -8.82
C VAL A 228 16.80 -5.96 -7.96
N MET A 229 15.59 -5.57 -8.38
CA MET A 229 14.75 -4.63 -7.63
C MET A 229 14.39 -5.14 -6.23
N ASN A 230 14.17 -6.45 -6.08
CA ASN A 230 13.84 -7.04 -4.78
C ASN A 230 15.07 -7.14 -3.86
N ASN A 231 16.19 -7.67 -4.37
CA ASN A 231 17.34 -8.02 -3.53
C ASN A 231 18.29 -6.84 -3.32
N GLU A 232 18.66 -6.15 -4.40
CA GLU A 232 19.68 -5.11 -4.36
C GLU A 232 19.08 -3.79 -3.90
N TRP A 233 17.84 -3.50 -4.31
CA TRP A 233 17.17 -2.23 -4.01
C TRP A 233 16.29 -2.31 -2.77
N GLU A 234 15.14 -3.01 -2.85
CA GLU A 234 14.10 -2.98 -1.81
C GLU A 234 14.57 -3.53 -0.46
N HIS A 235 15.40 -4.58 -0.46
CA HIS A 235 15.97 -5.19 0.74
C HIS A 235 17.47 -4.88 0.94
N GLY A 236 18.01 -3.95 0.17
CA GLY A 236 19.43 -3.57 0.22
C GLY A 236 19.57 -2.05 0.32
N ILE A 237 19.95 -1.43 -0.80
CA ILE A 237 20.33 -0.01 -0.91
C ILE A 237 19.26 0.91 -0.29
N LYS A 238 17.98 0.68 -0.59
CA LYS A 238 16.89 1.55 -0.15
C LYS A 238 16.74 1.58 1.38
N GLN A 239 16.95 0.46 2.05
CA GLN A 239 16.87 0.36 3.52
C GLN A 239 18.16 0.81 4.21
N ALA A 240 19.30 0.65 3.54
CA ALA A 240 20.61 1.01 4.08
C ALA A 240 20.95 2.50 3.90
N PHE A 241 20.26 3.22 3.01
CA PHE A 241 20.54 4.63 2.75
C PHE A 241 20.21 5.50 3.97
N ASP A 242 21.23 6.16 4.51
CA ASP A 242 21.16 7.06 5.68
C ASP A 242 21.42 8.54 5.34
N GLY A 243 21.72 8.84 4.08
CA GLY A 243 22.01 10.18 3.59
C GLY A 243 23.50 10.53 3.52
N ASP A 244 24.39 9.70 4.04
CA ASP A 244 25.83 9.93 3.95
C ASP A 244 26.40 9.45 2.59
N PRO A 245 27.51 10.06 2.11
CA PRO A 245 28.20 9.59 0.92
C PRO A 245 28.72 8.15 1.12
N ASP A 246 28.16 7.21 0.38
CA ASP A 246 28.57 5.80 0.42
C ASP A 246 28.61 5.20 -1.00
N TYR A 247 29.25 4.04 -1.11
CA TYR A 247 29.35 3.28 -2.34
C TYR A 247 28.45 2.06 -2.31
N TYR A 248 27.44 2.08 -3.18
CA TYR A 248 26.53 0.95 -3.35
C TYR A 248 26.93 0.12 -4.57
N THR A 249 26.91 -1.19 -4.43
CA THR A 249 27.12 -2.11 -5.54
C THR A 249 25.82 -2.79 -5.94
N VAL A 250 25.61 -2.93 -7.24
CA VAL A 250 24.47 -3.69 -7.78
C VAL A 250 24.99 -4.83 -8.63
N GLU A 251 24.65 -6.05 -8.23
CA GLU A 251 24.95 -7.24 -9.03
C GLU A 251 23.91 -7.44 -10.13
N LEU A 252 24.41 -7.61 -11.37
CA LEU A 252 23.59 -7.90 -12.54
C LEU A 252 23.95 -9.28 -13.10
N PRO A 253 23.02 -9.95 -13.81
CA PRO A 253 23.33 -11.20 -14.49
C PRO A 253 24.56 -11.06 -15.39
N ASN A 254 25.45 -12.06 -15.37
CA ASN A 254 26.71 -12.05 -16.15
C ASN A 254 26.53 -11.77 -17.66
N ARG A 255 25.37 -12.12 -18.23
CA ARG A 255 25.02 -11.83 -19.63
C ARG A 255 24.84 -10.34 -19.94
N VAL A 256 24.50 -9.56 -18.92
CA VAL A 256 24.33 -8.10 -18.97
C VAL A 256 25.65 -7.43 -18.68
N ARG A 257 26.30 -7.79 -17.57
CA ARG A 257 27.59 -7.23 -17.15
C ARG A 257 28.31 -8.21 -16.22
N LYS A 258 29.63 -8.35 -16.39
CA LYS A 258 30.47 -9.23 -15.55
C LYS A 258 30.94 -8.58 -14.25
N ALA A 259 31.11 -7.26 -14.25
CA ALA A 259 31.52 -6.51 -13.06
C ALA A 259 30.30 -5.79 -12.47
N PRO A 260 30.15 -5.75 -11.13
CA PRO A 260 29.07 -5.00 -10.48
C PRO A 260 29.05 -3.54 -10.92
N LEU A 261 27.85 -2.95 -10.94
CA LEU A 261 27.73 -1.50 -10.99
C LEU A 261 28.10 -0.93 -9.63
N ARG A 262 28.75 0.23 -9.63
CA ARG A 262 29.08 0.96 -8.41
C ARG A 262 28.49 2.36 -8.52
N PHE A 263 27.67 2.71 -7.54
CA PHE A 263 27.06 4.02 -7.38
C PHE A 263 27.75 4.73 -6.22
N SER A 264 27.86 6.05 -6.30
CA SER A 264 28.19 6.91 -5.18
C SER A 264 27.05 7.89 -4.98
N THR A 265 26.67 8.12 -3.72
CA THR A 265 25.73 9.18 -3.34
C THR A 265 26.43 10.53 -3.25
#